data_AF-A0A3C1ZZK9-F1
#
_entry.id   AF-A0A3C1ZZK9-F1
#
_cell.length_a   1.000
_cell.length_b   1.000
_cell.length_c   1.000
_cell.angle_alpha   90.00
_cell.angle_beta   90.00
_cell.angle_gamma   90.00
#
_symmetry.space_group_name_H-M   'P 1'
#
loop_
_entity.id
_entity.type
_entity.pdbx_description
1 polymer ?
#
loop_
_entity_poly.entity_id
_entity_poly.type
_entity_poly.pdbx_seq_one_letter_code
_entity_poly.pdbx_strand_id
1 'polypeptide(L)'
;YAQRGHGRRADLYTDYTFAVWKGEELVPFTKAYSGLTDAELVKVDQFVKRNTRERFGPVRTVKAELVMEIAFEGIQESKRHKSGVALRFPRIHRIRHDKQPQDANTLEELKGLLAVYGKG
;
A
#
# COMPACT_ATOMS: atom_id res chain seq x y z
N TYR A 1 -4.31 -2.95 4.07
CA TYR A 1 -5.55 -2.44 4.71
C TYR A 1 -6.20 -1.43 3.79
N ALA A 2 -7.51 -1.21 3.93
CA ALA A 2 -8.23 -0.15 3.21
C ALA A 2 -9.15 0.62 4.16
N GLN A 3 -9.26 1.93 3.95
CA GLN A 3 -10.12 2.83 4.71
C GLN A 3 -10.96 3.68 3.74
N ARG A 4 -12.19 3.99 4.16
CA ARG A 4 -13.06 4.88 3.39
C ARG A 4 -12.45 6.27 3.28
N GLY A 5 -12.68 6.90 2.12
CA GLY A 5 -12.31 8.29 1.89
C GLY A 5 -13.13 9.25 2.74
N HIS A 6 -12.85 10.54 2.56
CA HIS A 6 -13.60 11.63 3.15
C HIS A 6 -14.23 12.51 2.05
N GLY A 7 -15.22 13.32 2.41
CA GLY A 7 -15.88 14.26 1.49
C GLY A 7 -16.56 13.54 0.31
N ARG A 8 -16.29 14.00 -0.92
CA ARG A 8 -16.95 13.49 -2.15
C ARG A 8 -16.72 11.99 -2.43
N ARG A 9 -15.74 11.36 -1.77
CA ARG A 9 -15.41 9.93 -1.92
C ARG A 9 -15.68 9.13 -0.64
N ALA A 10 -16.59 9.60 0.23
CA ALA A 10 -16.90 8.95 1.50
C ALA A 10 -17.41 7.50 1.36
N ASP A 11 -18.03 7.17 0.23
CA ASP A 11 -18.57 5.83 -0.04
C ASP A 11 -17.56 4.85 -0.67
N LEU A 12 -16.37 5.34 -1.02
CA LEU A 12 -15.31 4.57 -1.65
C LEU A 12 -14.18 4.30 -0.66
N TYR A 13 -13.61 3.10 -0.72
CA TYR A 13 -12.30 2.85 -0.14
C TYR A 13 -11.23 3.53 -0.97
N THR A 14 -10.47 4.46 -0.38
CA THR A 14 -9.49 5.29 -1.11
C THR A 14 -8.18 5.51 -0.36
N ASP A 15 -8.13 5.29 0.96
CA ASP A 15 -6.86 5.26 1.71
C ASP A 15 -6.43 3.81 1.88
N TYR A 16 -5.30 3.44 1.27
CA TYR A 16 -4.78 2.09 1.30
C TYR A 16 -3.44 2.05 2.03
N THR A 17 -3.30 1.09 2.94
CA THR A 17 -2.01 0.75 3.55
C THR A 17 -1.41 -0.43 2.82
N PHE A 18 -0.18 -0.25 2.33
CA PHE A 18 0.60 -1.23 1.60
C PHE A 18 1.63 -1.90 2.51
N ALA A 19 1.97 -3.14 2.15
CA ALA A 19 2.91 -3.97 2.87
C ALA A 19 3.90 -4.62 1.91
N VAL A 20 5.06 -5.01 2.44
CA VAL A 20 6.10 -5.82 1.78
C VAL A 20 6.27 -7.13 2.55
N TRP A 21 6.81 -8.15 1.90
CA TRP A 21 7.04 -9.46 2.53
C TRP A 21 8.25 -9.46 3.46
N LYS A 22 8.14 -10.13 4.61
CA LYS A 22 9.24 -10.49 5.50
C LYS A 22 9.09 -11.97 5.84
N GLY A 23 9.71 -12.83 5.04
CA GLY A 23 9.37 -14.26 5.05
C GLY A 23 7.89 -14.42 4.67
N GLU A 24 7.12 -15.08 5.52
CA GLU A 24 5.68 -15.32 5.32
C GLU A 24 4.78 -14.19 5.87
N GLU A 25 5.37 -13.19 6.52
CA GLU A 25 4.62 -12.08 7.11
C GLU A 25 4.57 -10.85 6.20
N LEU A 26 3.45 -10.12 6.24
CA LEU A 26 3.32 -8.82 5.60
C LEU A 26 3.63 -7.70 6.58
N VAL A 27 4.60 -6.86 6.23
CA VAL A 27 5.01 -5.71 7.04
C VAL A 27 4.52 -4.42 6.37
N PRO A 28 3.58 -3.68 7.00
CA PRO A 28 3.15 -2.38 6.48
C PRO A 28 4.31 -1.39 6.37
N PHE A 29 4.41 -0.67 5.26
CA PHE A 29 5.48 0.30 5.04
C PHE A 29 5.01 1.69 4.61
N THR A 30 3.83 1.81 3.99
CA THR A 30 3.32 3.11 3.56
C THR A 30 1.80 3.13 3.41
N LYS A 31 1.25 4.34 3.31
CA LYS A 31 -0.10 4.59 2.84
C LYS A 31 -0.08 5.39 1.55
N ALA A 32 -1.03 5.15 0.66
CA ALA A 32 -1.27 6.01 -0.49
C ALA A 32 -2.77 6.09 -0.80
N TYR A 33 -3.18 7.25 -1.30
CA TYR A 33 -4.59 7.59 -1.57
C TYR A 33 -4.78 8.28 -2.93
N SER A 34 -3.73 8.32 -3.75
CA SER A 34 -3.71 9.01 -5.04
C SER A 34 -3.02 8.14 -6.11
N GLY A 35 -3.23 8.52 -7.37
CA GLY A 35 -2.58 7.92 -8.53
C GLY A 35 -3.42 6.89 -9.31
N LEU A 36 -4.59 6.52 -8.80
CA LEU A 36 -5.57 5.74 -9.56
C LEU A 36 -6.55 6.65 -10.31
N THR A 37 -6.92 6.25 -11.51
CA THR A 37 -8.07 6.81 -12.26
C THR A 37 -9.39 6.46 -11.58
N ASP A 38 -10.47 7.17 -11.90
CA ASP A 38 -11.80 6.86 -11.33
C ASP A 38 -12.26 5.44 -11.66
N ALA A 39 -11.96 4.94 -12.86
CA ALA A 39 -12.28 3.58 -13.27
C ALA A 39 -11.51 2.53 -12.44
N GLU A 40 -10.24 2.78 -12.15
CA GLU A 40 -9.44 1.91 -11.29
C GLU A 40 -9.89 1.97 -9.83
N LEU A 41 -10.25 3.15 -9.33
CA LEU A 41 -10.80 3.30 -7.97
C LEU A 41 -12.06 2.46 -7.78
N VAL A 42 -12.97 2.44 -8.75
CA VAL A 42 -14.16 1.58 -8.70
C VAL A 42 -13.79 0.10 -8.62
N LYS A 43 -12.80 -0.35 -9.41
CA LYS A 43 -12.33 -1.74 -9.38
C LYS A 43 -11.73 -2.10 -8.02
N VAL A 44 -10.86 -1.25 -7.46
CA VAL A 44 -10.24 -1.48 -6.15
C VAL A 44 -11.27 -1.45 -5.03
N ASP A 45 -12.23 -0.53 -5.07
CA ASP A 45 -13.33 -0.46 -4.11
C ASP A 45 -14.18 -1.76 -4.12
N GLN A 46 -14.56 -2.25 -5.29
CA GLN A 46 -15.26 -3.52 -5.43
C GLN A 46 -14.44 -4.70 -4.90
N PHE A 47 -13.14 -4.73 -5.19
CA PHE A 47 -12.23 -5.74 -4.65
C PHE A 47 -12.20 -5.70 -3.11
N VAL A 48 -12.03 -4.52 -2.50
CA VAL A 48 -12.00 -4.36 -1.04
C VAL A 48 -13.30 -4.86 -0.41
N LYS A 49 -14.46 -4.51 -1.01
CA LYS A 49 -15.78 -4.95 -0.54
C LYS A 49 -15.93 -6.48 -0.58
N ARG A 50 -15.46 -7.13 -1.65
CA ARG A 50 -15.55 -8.59 -1.84
C ARG A 50 -14.52 -9.38 -1.02
N ASN A 51 -13.37 -8.80 -0.72
CA ASN A 51 -12.23 -9.47 -0.10
C ASN A 51 -11.89 -8.98 1.32
N THR A 52 -12.82 -8.28 1.97
CA THR A 52 -12.69 -7.90 3.38
C THR A 52 -12.60 -9.16 4.25
N ARG A 53 -11.62 -9.21 5.15
CA ARG A 53 -11.49 -10.27 6.17
C ARG A 53 -12.10 -9.82 7.50
N GLU A 54 -11.65 -8.68 8.01
CA GLU A 54 -12.09 -8.13 9.30
C GLU A 54 -12.40 -6.64 9.18
N ARG A 55 -13.14 -6.13 10.15
CA ARG A 55 -13.63 -4.75 10.19
C ARG A 55 -13.26 -4.09 11.51
N PHE A 56 -12.59 -2.95 11.43
CA PHE A 56 -12.21 -2.14 12.59
C PHE A 56 -12.64 -0.69 12.35
N GLY A 57 -13.87 -0.36 12.75
CA GLY A 57 -14.47 0.94 12.44
C GLY A 57 -14.49 1.22 10.93
N PRO A 58 -13.84 2.29 10.43
CA PRO A 58 -13.77 2.59 8.99
C PRO A 58 -12.71 1.75 8.24
N VAL A 59 -11.86 1.02 8.97
CA VAL A 59 -10.74 0.24 8.41
C VAL A 59 -11.19 -1.19 8.11
N ARG A 60 -10.66 -1.73 7.02
CA ARG A 60 -10.82 -3.12 6.58
C ARG A 60 -9.46 -3.79 6.44
N THR A 61 -9.31 -4.99 7.00
CA THR A 61 -8.30 -5.93 6.51
C THR A 61 -8.83 -6.58 5.24
N VAL A 62 -7.96 -6.83 4.27
CA VAL A 62 -8.33 -7.41 2.98
C VAL A 62 -7.37 -8.55 2.66
N LYS A 63 -7.82 -9.52 1.85
CA LYS A 63 -6.91 -10.50 1.26
C LYS A 63 -5.80 -9.77 0.49
N ALA A 64 -4.55 -10.15 0.72
CA ALA A 64 -3.38 -9.55 0.09
C ALA A 64 -3.19 -10.13 -1.33
N GLU A 65 -4.11 -9.82 -2.23
CA GLU A 65 -4.10 -10.35 -3.62
C GLU A 65 -3.71 -9.30 -4.66
N LEU A 66 -3.96 -8.02 -4.39
CA LEU A 66 -3.59 -6.95 -5.31
C LEU A 66 -2.15 -6.49 -5.07
N VAL A 67 -1.34 -6.57 -6.13
CA VAL A 67 0.01 -6.00 -6.16
C VAL A 67 -0.05 -4.64 -6.84
N MET A 68 0.51 -3.62 -6.17
CA MET A 68 0.57 -2.25 -6.67
C MET A 68 2.02 -1.79 -6.78
N GLU A 69 2.31 -1.01 -7.80
CA GLU A 69 3.56 -0.27 -7.90
C GLU A 69 3.41 1.08 -7.21
N ILE A 70 4.30 1.40 -6.28
CA ILE A 70 4.26 2.65 -5.50
C ILE A 70 5.41 3.55 -5.93
N ALA A 71 5.07 4.72 -6.45
CA ALA A 71 6.03 5.79 -6.71
C ALA A 71 6.15 6.71 -5.49
N PHE A 72 7.35 7.23 -5.24
CA PHE A 72 7.64 8.14 -4.14
C PHE A 72 8.78 9.08 -4.53
N GLU A 73 8.96 10.18 -3.80
CA GLU A 73 10.04 11.15 -4.06
C GLU A 73 11.24 11.03 -3.13
N GLY A 74 11.09 10.29 -2.03
CA GLY A 74 12.16 10.07 -1.08
C GLY A 74 11.86 8.91 -0.15
N ILE A 75 12.92 8.34 0.40
CA ILE A 75 12.89 7.24 1.37
C ILE A 75 13.82 7.60 2.52
N GLN A 76 13.41 7.34 3.76
CA GLN A 76 14.17 7.68 4.97
C GLN A 76 14.03 6.59 6.02
N GLU A 77 15.02 6.48 6.90
CA GLU A 77 14.94 5.60 8.07
C GLU A 77 13.84 6.12 9.02
N SER A 78 13.10 5.19 9.64
CA SER A 78 12.05 5.56 10.60
C SER A 78 11.95 4.58 11.75
N LYS A 79 12.21 5.05 12.97
CA LYS A 79 12.01 4.28 14.21
C LYS A 79 10.53 4.08 14.58
N ARG A 80 9.62 4.83 13.94
CA ARG A 80 8.17 4.79 14.19
C ARG A 80 7.47 3.67 13.42
N HIS A 81 7.92 3.38 12.21
CA HIS A 81 7.24 2.42 11.33
C HIS A 81 7.85 1.03 11.51
N LYS A 82 7.00 -0.01 11.53
CA LYS A 82 7.45 -1.41 11.68
C LYS A 82 8.41 -1.86 10.58
N SER A 83 8.30 -1.28 9.38
CA SER A 83 9.22 -1.49 8.26
C SER A 83 10.62 -0.88 8.50
N GLY A 84 10.78 0.03 9.46
CA GLY A 84 11.98 0.84 9.62
C GLY A 84 12.11 1.95 8.59
N VAL A 85 11.07 2.22 7.78
CA VAL A 85 11.12 3.12 6.62
C VAL A 85 9.94 4.08 6.60
N ALA A 86 10.17 5.32 6.20
CA ALA A 86 9.15 6.29 5.81
C ALA A 86 9.37 6.76 4.36
N LEU A 87 8.29 6.93 3.60
CA LEU A 87 8.32 7.45 2.23
C LEU A 87 7.82 8.89 2.17
N ARG A 88 8.39 9.68 1.26
CA ARG A 88 7.92 11.03 0.92
C ARG A 88 7.04 10.99 -0.33
N PHE A 89 5.85 11.58 -0.22
CA PHE A 89 4.83 11.63 -1.28
C PHE A 89 4.56 10.29 -1.99
N PRO A 90 4.26 9.22 -1.24
CA PRO A 90 3.88 7.94 -1.83
C PRO A 90 2.57 8.07 -2.61
N ARG A 91 2.53 7.51 -3.82
CA ARG A 91 1.34 7.42 -4.68
C ARG A 91 1.33 6.09 -5.43
N ILE A 92 0.15 5.63 -5.80
CA ILE A 92 0.01 4.44 -6.63
C ILE A 92 0.40 4.82 -8.06
N HIS A 93 1.37 4.13 -8.64
CA HIS A 93 1.76 4.35 -10.03
C HIS A 93 0.89 3.54 -10.98
N ARG A 94 0.67 2.26 -10.68
CA ARG A 94 -0.20 1.34 -11.43
C ARG A 94 -0.52 0.07 -10.64
N ILE A 95 -1.58 -0.62 -11.06
CA ILE A 95 -1.87 -1.99 -10.63
C ILE A 95 -0.97 -2.96 -11.42
N ARG A 96 -0.31 -3.88 -10.73
CA ARG A 96 0.59 -4.89 -11.34
C ARG A 96 -0.16 -6.17 -11.65
N HIS A 97 -0.96 -6.14 -12.71
CA HIS A 97 -1.68 -7.33 -13.21
C HIS A 97 -0.75 -8.45 -13.68
N ASP A 98 0.51 -8.12 -13.96
CA ASP A 98 1.57 -9.04 -14.34
C ASP A 98 2.25 -9.75 -13.16
N LYS A 99 1.91 -9.39 -11.92
CA LYS A 99 2.50 -9.94 -10.70
C LYS A 99 1.49 -10.67 -9.84
N GLN A 100 1.92 -11.80 -9.28
CA GLN A 100 1.20 -12.47 -8.19
C GLN A 100 1.63 -11.91 -6.83
N PRO A 101 0.84 -12.12 -5.76
CA PRO A 101 1.16 -11.57 -4.43
C PRO A 101 2.56 -11.90 -3.93
N GLN A 102 3.04 -13.13 -4.17
CA GLN A 102 4.38 -13.56 -3.78
C GLN A 102 5.51 -12.85 -4.54
N ASP A 103 5.21 -12.22 -5.67
CA ASP A 103 6.18 -11.45 -6.47
C ASP A 103 6.29 -9.98 -6.01
N ALA A 104 5.53 -9.59 -4.99
CA ALA A 104 5.65 -8.29 -4.37
C ALA A 104 6.99 -8.15 -3.63
N ASN A 105 7.45 -6.91 -3.46
CA ASN A 105 8.76 -6.67 -2.88
C ASN A 105 8.87 -7.16 -1.43
N THR A 106 10.09 -7.50 -1.05
CA THR A 106 10.44 -7.87 0.33
C THR A 106 10.91 -6.67 1.15
N LEU A 107 10.92 -6.83 2.47
CA LEU A 107 11.47 -5.85 3.41
C LEU A 107 12.97 -5.64 3.19
N GLU A 108 13.69 -6.68 2.76
CA GLU A 108 15.11 -6.59 2.44
C GLU A 108 15.34 -5.71 1.21
N GLU A 109 14.58 -5.92 0.14
CA GLU A 109 14.63 -5.07 -1.06
C GLU A 109 14.28 -3.61 -0.73
N LEU A 110 13.26 -3.38 0.12
CA LEU A 110 12.90 -2.04 0.58
C LEU A 110 14.05 -1.38 1.35
N LYS A 111 14.78 -2.13 2.18
CA LYS A 111 15.98 -1.63 2.87
C LYS A 111 17.14 -1.39 1.91
N GLY A 112 17.27 -2.19 0.86
CA GLY A 112 18.20 -1.93 -0.24
C GLY A 112 17.93 -0.59 -0.91
N LEU A 113 16.66 -0.28 -1.21
CA LEU A 113 16.26 1.04 -1.71
C LEU A 113 16.60 2.15 -0.72
N LEU A 114 16.40 1.94 0.58
CA LEU A 114 16.80 2.91 1.61
C LEU A 114 18.32 3.13 1.62
N ALA A 115 19.14 2.08 1.50
CA ALA A 115 20.59 2.21 1.50
C ALA A 115 21.10 3.02 0.29
N VAL A 116 20.44 2.89 -0.87
CA VAL A 116 20.85 3.57 -2.11
C VAL A 116 20.30 5.00 -2.19
N TYR A 117 19.04 5.21 -1.80
CA TYR A 117 18.32 6.48 -2.01
C TYR A 117 18.01 7.24 -0.73
N GLY A 118 18.29 6.65 0.44
CA GLY A 118 18.13 7.29 1.74
C GLY A 118 19.13 8.42 1.89
N LYS A 119 18.62 9.63 2.13
CA LYS A 119 19.45 10.74 2.59
C LYS A 119 19.61 10.60 4.10
N GLY A 120 20.86 10.55 4.57
CA GLY A 120 21.20 10.66 5.99
C GLY A 120 20.79 12.00 6.58
#